data_AF-A0A8J6NLC5-F1
#
_entry.id   AF-A0A8J6NLC5-F1
#
_cell.length_a   1.000
_cell.length_b   1.000
_cell.length_c   1.000
_cell.angle_alpha   90.00
_cell.angle_beta   90.00
_cell.angle_gamma   90.00
#
_symmetry.space_group_name_H-M   'P 1'
#
loop_
_entity.id
_entity.type
_entity.pdbx_description
1 polymer ?
#
loop_
_entity_poly.entity_id
_entity_poly.type
_entity_poly.pdbx_seq_one_letter_code
_entity_poly.pdbx_strand_id
1 'polypeptide(L)'
;MEERVFHGNLTPADLARALEAAFNRSNLYAQKVGSGDKMAVQITSRPGARSGGQTALTITIQKVTEGVHVQIGKQAWMGIAASLGQTAFAALRNPFSLLHRLDDLAQDIENLQLDDDVWEVISRAAHAAGASHALSEKLRRLTCEHCRTANPVGEASCIACGAPLGDAQPRTCLSCGYVVTGAEKNCPNCKKVL
;
A
#
# COMPACT_ATOMS: atom_id res chain seq x y z
N MET A 1 -10.79 -4.55 6.21
CA MET A 1 -9.98 -3.31 6.13
C MET A 1 -8.55 -3.77 6.10
N GLU A 2 -7.85 -3.53 4.99
CA GLU A 2 -6.50 -4.01 4.79
C GLU A 2 -5.54 -2.83 4.71
N GLU A 3 -4.41 -2.93 5.42
CA GLU A 3 -3.38 -1.89 5.48
C GLU A 3 -2.00 -2.49 5.25
N ARG A 4 -1.13 -1.73 4.56
CA ARG A 4 0.25 -2.10 4.29
C ARG A 4 1.14 -0.86 4.34
N VAL A 5 2.39 -1.04 4.79
CA VAL A 5 3.41 0.00 4.78
C VAL A 5 4.46 -0.36 3.73
N PHE A 6 4.77 0.58 2.85
CA PHE A 6 5.81 0.47 1.84
C PHE A 6 6.98 1.34 2.26
N HIS A 7 8.16 0.76 2.33
CA HIS A 7 9.39 1.42 2.73
C HIS A 7 10.22 1.82 1.52
N GLY A 8 10.82 3.02 1.54
CA GLY A 8 11.67 3.52 0.45
C GLY A 8 11.36 4.96 0.04
N ASN A 9 12.00 5.42 -1.04
CA ASN A 9 11.81 6.76 -1.58
C ASN A 9 10.51 6.87 -2.41
N LEU A 10 9.39 6.61 -1.74
CA LEU A 10 8.06 6.66 -2.32
C LEU A 10 7.28 7.83 -1.71
N THR A 11 6.57 8.58 -2.55
CA THR A 11 5.67 9.64 -2.09
C THR A 11 4.21 9.23 -2.24
N PRO A 12 3.29 9.78 -1.42
CA PRO A 12 1.86 9.57 -1.63
C PRO A 12 1.38 9.90 -3.04
N ALA A 13 2.01 10.91 -3.68
CA ALA A 13 1.68 11.33 -5.02
C ALA A 13 2.07 10.30 -6.10
N ASP A 14 3.15 9.55 -5.91
CA ASP A 14 3.57 8.48 -6.83
C ASP A 14 2.50 7.38 -6.90
N LEU A 15 2.07 6.90 -5.74
CA LEU A 15 1.02 5.89 -5.65
C LEU A 15 -0.32 6.41 -6.14
N ALA A 16 -0.67 7.65 -5.81
CA ALA A 16 -1.91 8.26 -6.25
C ALA A 16 -2.00 8.37 -7.78
N ARG A 17 -0.89 8.76 -8.44
CA ARG A 17 -0.80 8.79 -9.91
C ARG A 17 -0.91 7.41 -10.53
N ALA A 18 -0.23 6.41 -9.96
CA ALA A 18 -0.27 5.05 -10.48
C ALA A 18 -1.70 4.46 -10.43
N LEU A 19 -2.41 4.67 -9.31
CA LEU A 19 -3.80 4.23 -9.15
C LEU A 19 -4.74 4.96 -10.13
N GLU A 20 -4.59 6.27 -10.27
CA GLU A 20 -5.39 7.05 -11.23
C GLU A 20 -5.19 6.54 -12.67
N ALA A 21 -3.94 6.33 -13.08
CA ALA A 21 -3.62 5.80 -14.41
C ALA A 21 -4.15 4.38 -14.63
N ALA A 22 -4.13 3.53 -13.60
CA ALA A 22 -4.60 2.15 -13.72
C ALA A 22 -6.12 2.04 -13.81
N PHE A 23 -6.86 2.83 -13.02
CA PHE A 23 -8.30 2.66 -12.82
C PHE A 23 -9.17 3.68 -13.55
N ASN A 24 -8.59 4.68 -14.22
CA ASN A 24 -9.33 5.57 -15.12
C ASN A 24 -9.57 4.93 -16.50
N ARG A 25 -10.26 3.78 -16.54
CA ARG A 25 -10.54 3.00 -17.75
C ARG A 25 -11.98 2.47 -17.80
N SER A 26 -12.54 2.42 -19.00
CA SER A 26 -13.88 1.90 -19.38
C SER A 26 -15.03 2.24 -18.42
N ASN A 27 -15.18 1.47 -17.34
CA ASN A 27 -16.31 1.50 -16.41
C ASN A 27 -15.96 2.04 -15.01
N LEU A 28 -14.67 2.25 -14.74
CA LEU A 28 -14.16 2.80 -13.49
C LEU A 28 -13.61 4.21 -13.71
N TYR A 29 -13.63 4.98 -12.64
CA TYR A 29 -13.02 6.29 -12.57
C TYR A 29 -12.32 6.42 -11.22
N ALA A 30 -11.07 6.89 -11.27
CA ALA A 30 -10.27 7.13 -10.09
C ALA A 30 -10.05 8.63 -9.91
N GLN A 31 -10.30 9.13 -8.71
CA GLN A 31 -10.11 10.53 -8.35
C GLN A 31 -9.16 10.64 -7.17
N LYS A 32 -8.15 11.51 -7.30
CA LYS A 32 -7.24 11.86 -6.20
C LYS A 32 -7.84 13.00 -5.38
N VAL A 33 -7.72 12.91 -4.07
CA VAL A 33 -8.15 13.92 -3.10
C VAL A 33 -7.03 14.13 -2.08
N GLY A 34 -6.79 15.38 -1.68
CA GLY A 34 -5.69 15.74 -0.78
C GLY A 34 -4.38 16.06 -1.50
N SER A 35 -3.34 16.33 -0.72
CA SER A 35 -2.05 16.81 -1.23
C SER A 35 -0.93 16.62 -0.20
N GLY A 36 0.31 16.52 -0.67
CA GLY A 36 1.49 16.43 0.19
C GLY A 36 1.58 15.07 0.90
N ASP A 37 1.65 15.11 2.24
CA ASP A 37 1.89 13.93 3.07
C ASP A 37 0.66 13.06 3.30
N LYS A 38 -0.53 13.49 2.87
CA LYS A 38 -1.75 12.70 2.97
C LYS A 38 -2.60 12.87 1.73
N MET A 39 -2.91 11.75 1.08
CA MET A 39 -3.75 11.68 -0.10
C MET A 39 -4.75 10.54 0.04
N ALA A 40 -5.86 10.63 -0.66
CA ALA A 40 -6.69 9.48 -0.97
C ALA A 40 -6.91 9.36 -2.47
N VAL A 41 -7.11 8.13 -2.89
CA VAL A 41 -7.65 7.82 -4.21
C VAL A 41 -8.98 7.12 -4.02
N GLN A 42 -10.02 7.68 -4.64
CA GLN A 42 -11.33 7.07 -4.66
C GLN A 42 -11.54 6.42 -6.03
N ILE A 43 -11.89 5.15 -6.05
CA ILE A 43 -12.24 4.41 -7.27
C ILE A 43 -13.74 4.15 -7.23
N THR A 44 -14.44 4.64 -8.25
CA THR A 44 -15.90 4.48 -8.38
C THR A 44 -16.30 3.95 -9.74
N SER A 45 -17.44 3.28 -9.81
CA SER A 45 -18.12 3.03 -11.09
C SER A 45 -18.62 4.36 -11.71
N ARG A 46 -18.58 4.45 -13.05
CA ARG A 46 -19.05 5.65 -13.77
C ARG A 46 -20.59 5.81 -13.68
N PRO A 47 -21.12 7.05 -13.59
CA PRO A 47 -22.57 7.27 -13.63
C PRO A 47 -23.16 6.73 -14.94
N GLY A 48 -24.21 5.91 -14.85
CA GLY A 48 -24.86 5.30 -16.02
C GLY A 48 -24.33 3.93 -16.43
N ALA A 49 -23.47 3.29 -15.63
CA ALA A 49 -23.20 1.86 -15.77
C ALA A 49 -24.53 1.08 -15.70
N ARG A 50 -24.87 0.37 -16.78
CA ARG A 50 -26.16 -0.31 -16.97
C ARG A 50 -26.41 -1.46 -15.99
N SER A 51 -25.38 -1.88 -15.25
CA SER A 51 -25.40 -2.95 -14.26
C SER A 51 -24.19 -2.80 -13.34
N GLY A 52 -24.32 -3.19 -12.08
CA GLY A 52 -23.27 -3.11 -11.06
C GLY A 52 -23.49 -1.91 -10.12
N GLY A 53 -23.63 -2.17 -8.83
CA GLY A 53 -23.92 -1.16 -7.81
C GLY A 53 -22.86 -0.04 -7.72
N GLN A 54 -23.12 0.93 -6.85
CA GLN A 54 -22.15 1.99 -6.55
C GLN A 54 -21.01 1.45 -5.68
N THR A 55 -20.02 0.82 -6.31
CA THR A 55 -18.74 0.51 -5.68
C THR A 55 -17.95 1.80 -5.50
N ALA A 56 -17.55 2.10 -4.27
CA ALA A 56 -16.70 3.22 -3.94
C ALA A 56 -15.57 2.71 -3.04
N LEU A 57 -14.44 2.34 -3.64
CA LEU A 57 -13.25 1.95 -2.88
C LEU A 57 -12.43 3.19 -2.59
N THR A 58 -12.02 3.36 -1.33
CA THR A 58 -11.15 4.46 -0.91
C THR A 58 -9.81 3.92 -0.46
N ILE A 59 -8.75 4.39 -1.10
CA ILE A 59 -7.36 4.11 -0.76
C ILE A 59 -6.81 5.34 -0.07
N THR A 60 -6.52 5.27 1.22
CA THR A 60 -5.84 6.33 1.96
C THR A 60 -4.35 6.07 1.94
N ILE A 61 -3.57 7.11 1.63
CA ILE A 61 -2.13 7.07 1.43
C ILE A 61 -1.51 8.16 2.29
N GLN A 62 -0.67 7.77 3.25
CA GLN A 62 -0.05 8.70 4.20
C GLN A 62 1.46 8.51 4.21
N LYS A 63 2.20 9.61 4.14
CA LYS A 63 3.65 9.62 4.35
C LYS A 63 3.95 9.24 5.79
N VAL A 64 4.86 8.29 5.95
CA VAL A 64 5.43 7.89 7.25
C VAL A 64 6.94 8.03 7.19
N THR A 65 7.60 8.08 8.36
CA THR A 65 9.05 8.35 8.49
C THR A 65 9.89 7.53 7.52
N GLU A 66 9.55 6.25 7.32
CA GLU A 66 10.32 5.31 6.52
C GLU A 66 9.66 4.95 5.18
N GLY A 67 8.66 5.70 4.72
CA GLY A 67 7.97 5.39 3.46
C GLY A 67 6.53 5.91 3.37
N VAL A 68 5.60 5.04 3.01
CA VAL A 68 4.18 5.36 2.81
C VAL A 68 3.29 4.26 3.40
N HIS A 69 2.34 4.65 4.25
CA HIS A 69 1.26 3.81 4.75
C HIS A 69 0.07 3.88 3.81
N VAL A 70 -0.46 2.72 3.42
CA VAL A 70 -1.61 2.58 2.53
C VAL A 70 -2.69 1.77 3.20
N GLN A 71 -3.92 2.28 3.16
CA GLN A 71 -5.09 1.65 3.76
C GLN A 71 -6.24 1.63 2.76
N ILE A 72 -6.83 0.45 2.54
CA ILE A 72 -7.95 0.25 1.63
C ILE A 72 -9.23 0.03 2.44
N GLY A 73 -10.29 0.77 2.11
CA GLY A 73 -11.59 0.64 2.76
C GLY A 73 -12.77 1.07 1.88
N LYS A 74 -13.93 0.43 2.11
CA LYS A 74 -15.16 0.66 1.33
C LYS A 74 -15.83 2.03 1.59
N GLN A 75 -15.35 2.85 2.54
CA GLN A 75 -15.97 4.17 2.90
C GLN A 75 -15.20 5.00 3.97
N ALA A 76 -13.87 5.01 3.98
CA ALA A 76 -13.11 5.67 5.06
C ALA A 76 -12.91 7.19 4.82
N TRP A 77 -13.96 8.00 5.01
CA TRP A 77 -13.87 9.48 5.06
C TRP A 77 -13.31 10.02 6.39
N MET A 78 -12.91 9.15 7.32
CA MET A 78 -12.52 9.52 8.68
C MET A 78 -11.12 10.16 8.78
N GLY A 79 -10.27 10.03 7.76
CA GLY A 79 -8.89 10.53 7.82
C GLY A 79 -8.65 11.91 7.19
N ILE A 80 -9.45 12.32 6.20
CA ILE A 80 -9.18 13.50 5.36
C ILE A 80 -10.18 14.64 5.64
N ALA A 81 -11.36 14.33 6.21
CA ALA A 81 -12.33 15.34 6.61
C ALA A 81 -11.83 16.26 7.75
N ALA A 82 -10.82 15.84 8.52
CA ALA A 82 -10.22 16.71 9.54
C ALA A 82 -9.43 17.88 8.94
N SER A 83 -8.89 17.75 7.72
CA SER A 83 -8.09 18.81 7.07
C SER A 83 -8.85 19.60 6.00
N LEU A 84 -10.09 19.23 5.67
CA LEU A 84 -10.89 19.91 4.66
C LEU A 84 -12.30 20.18 5.21
N GLY A 85 -12.44 21.29 5.93
CA GLY A 85 -13.67 21.74 6.61
C GLY A 85 -14.86 22.08 5.69
N GLN A 86 -14.89 21.61 4.44
CA GLN A 86 -15.95 21.94 3.48
C GLN A 86 -16.93 20.80 3.20
N THR A 87 -16.58 19.53 3.44
CA THR A 87 -17.47 18.40 3.07
C THR A 87 -18.40 17.95 4.21
N ALA A 88 -18.09 18.29 5.47
CA ALA A 88 -18.94 17.94 6.61
C ALA A 88 -20.32 18.68 6.59
N PHE A 89 -20.41 19.82 5.91
CA PHE A 89 -21.62 20.65 5.90
C PHE A 89 -22.74 20.10 4.99
N ALA A 90 -22.41 19.25 4.01
CA ALA A 90 -23.38 18.69 3.07
C ALA A 90 -24.14 17.47 3.64
N ALA A 91 -23.48 16.67 4.48
CA ALA A 91 -24.08 15.47 5.08
C ALA A 91 -25.11 15.80 6.18
N LEU A 92 -24.94 16.92 6.88
CA LEU A 92 -25.88 17.39 7.92
C LEU A 92 -27.22 17.87 7.36
N ARG A 93 -27.33 18.12 6.05
CA ARG A 93 -28.50 18.80 5.47
C ARG A 93 -29.51 17.87 4.79
N ASN A 94 -29.19 16.60 4.55
CA ASN A 94 -30.14 15.67 3.94
C ASN A 94 -29.98 14.21 4.43
N PRO A 95 -30.57 13.86 5.59
CA PRO A 95 -30.43 12.54 6.21
C PRO A 95 -31.28 11.43 5.55
N PHE A 96 -32.18 11.77 4.62
CA PHE A 96 -33.08 10.80 3.98
C PHE A 96 -32.49 10.07 2.76
N SER A 97 -31.28 10.44 2.32
CA SER A 97 -30.61 9.77 1.19
C SER A 97 -29.96 8.41 1.54
N LEU A 98 -29.93 8.07 2.84
CA LEU A 98 -29.27 6.85 3.35
C LEU A 98 -30.22 5.65 3.52
N LEU A 99 -31.53 5.83 3.30
CA LEU A 99 -32.55 4.80 3.57
C LEU A 99 -32.81 3.81 2.42
N HIS A 100 -32.17 3.97 1.25
CA HIS A 100 -32.31 3.02 0.13
C HIS A 100 -31.18 1.96 0.08
N ARG A 101 -30.26 1.93 1.05
CA ARG A 101 -29.05 1.07 0.97
C ARG A 101 -29.18 -0.28 1.69
N LEU A 102 -30.40 -0.82 1.82
CA LEU A 102 -30.66 -2.07 2.54
C LEU A 102 -30.91 -3.31 1.66
N ASP A 103 -31.01 -3.19 0.33
CA ASP A 103 -31.43 -4.31 -0.53
C ASP A 103 -30.32 -5.01 -1.35
N ASP A 104 -29.04 -4.59 -1.28
CA ASP A 104 -27.99 -5.16 -2.14
C ASP A 104 -27.08 -6.16 -1.41
N LEU A 105 -27.65 -7.31 -1.04
CA LEU A 105 -26.93 -8.49 -0.58
C LEU A 105 -26.58 -9.40 -1.79
N ALA A 106 -25.92 -8.82 -2.80
CA ALA A 106 -25.43 -9.53 -4.00
C ALA A 106 -24.11 -8.94 -4.56
N GLN A 107 -23.39 -8.12 -3.79
CA GLN A 107 -22.22 -7.35 -4.24
C GLN A 107 -20.85 -7.93 -3.83
N ASP A 108 -20.76 -9.16 -3.31
CA ASP A 108 -19.51 -9.64 -2.68
C ASP A 108 -18.51 -10.34 -3.62
N ILE A 109 -18.79 -10.49 -4.91
CA ILE A 109 -17.90 -11.24 -5.84
C ILE A 109 -17.04 -10.32 -6.72
N GLU A 110 -17.53 -9.16 -7.17
CA GLU A 110 -16.73 -8.19 -7.93
C GLU A 110 -15.81 -7.33 -7.04
N ASN A 111 -16.17 -7.14 -5.78
CA ASN A 111 -15.41 -6.31 -4.84
C ASN A 111 -14.09 -6.96 -4.37
N LEU A 112 -14.00 -8.30 -4.36
CA LEU A 112 -12.77 -9.01 -4.00
C LEU A 112 -11.67 -8.79 -5.06
N GLN A 113 -12.02 -8.81 -6.34
CA GLN A 113 -11.05 -8.61 -7.42
C GLN A 113 -10.50 -7.19 -7.48
N LEU A 114 -11.31 -6.18 -7.14
CA LEU A 114 -10.87 -4.79 -7.16
C LEU A 114 -9.84 -4.49 -6.06
N ASP A 115 -10.00 -5.07 -4.87
CA ASP A 115 -9.05 -4.91 -3.76
C ASP A 115 -7.67 -5.52 -4.13
N ASP A 116 -7.68 -6.72 -4.75
CA ASP A 116 -6.48 -7.39 -5.24
C ASP A 116 -5.79 -6.60 -6.37
N ASP A 117 -6.55 -6.11 -7.35
CA ASP A 117 -6.04 -5.28 -8.45
C ASP A 117 -5.36 -4.01 -7.91
N VAL A 118 -5.95 -3.38 -6.90
CA VAL A 118 -5.39 -2.18 -6.26
C VAL A 118 -4.06 -2.51 -5.60
N TRP A 119 -3.98 -3.60 -4.85
CA TRP A 119 -2.72 -4.03 -4.23
C TRP A 119 -1.64 -4.38 -5.24
N GLU A 120 -2.01 -4.97 -6.37
CA GLU A 120 -1.08 -5.26 -7.45
C GLU A 120 -0.50 -3.97 -8.04
N VAL A 121 -1.36 -2.98 -8.34
CA VAL A 121 -0.91 -1.68 -8.87
C VAL A 121 0.00 -0.96 -7.89
N ILE A 122 -0.36 -0.91 -6.60
CA ILE A 122 0.48 -0.28 -5.56
C ILE A 122 1.83 -1.00 -5.46
N SER A 123 1.84 -2.33 -5.47
CA SER A 123 3.08 -3.12 -5.37
C SER A 123 3.99 -2.90 -6.58
N ARG A 124 3.43 -2.85 -7.79
CA ARG A 124 4.20 -2.53 -9.01
C ARG A 124 4.77 -1.11 -8.97
N ALA A 125 3.97 -0.13 -8.52
CA ALA A 125 4.41 1.26 -8.41
C ALA A 125 5.50 1.43 -7.34
N ALA A 126 5.35 0.79 -6.18
CA ALA A 126 6.36 0.78 -5.13
C ALA A 126 7.66 0.16 -5.65
N HIS A 127 7.58 -1.00 -6.32
CA HIS A 127 8.75 -1.67 -6.88
C HIS A 127 9.48 -0.81 -7.93
N ALA A 128 8.74 -0.17 -8.84
CA ALA A 128 9.31 0.75 -9.83
C ALA A 128 10.03 1.95 -9.19
N ALA A 129 9.59 2.37 -8.00
CA ALA A 129 10.24 3.42 -7.21
C ALA A 129 11.38 2.89 -6.30
N GLY A 130 11.74 1.61 -6.39
CA GLY A 130 12.72 0.99 -5.50
C GLY A 130 12.25 0.85 -4.04
N ALA A 131 10.95 1.01 -3.79
CA ALA A 131 10.32 0.82 -2.49
C ALA A 131 9.79 -0.62 -2.36
N SER A 132 9.95 -1.22 -1.18
CA SER A 132 9.51 -2.59 -0.90
C SER A 132 8.67 -2.67 0.37
N HIS A 133 7.97 -3.79 0.56
CA HIS A 133 7.14 -4.05 1.75
C HIS A 133 7.93 -4.14 3.06
N ALA A 134 9.27 -4.10 3.04
CA ALA A 134 10.06 -4.23 4.26
C ALA A 134 11.45 -3.59 4.16
N LEU A 135 11.69 -2.59 5.02
CA LEU A 135 12.81 -2.60 5.95
C LEU A 135 12.49 -1.67 7.14
N SER A 136 11.83 -2.22 8.16
CA SER A 136 11.74 -1.61 9.50
C SER A 136 13.15 -1.36 10.06
N GLU A 137 13.32 -0.40 10.97
CA GLU A 137 14.55 -0.20 11.78
C GLU A 137 15.15 -1.52 12.32
N LYS A 138 14.32 -2.53 12.60
CA LYS A 138 14.78 -3.88 13.02
C LYS A 138 15.60 -4.63 11.97
N LEU A 139 15.39 -4.34 10.68
CA LEU A 139 16.10 -4.93 9.56
C LEU A 139 17.35 -4.11 9.18
N ARG A 140 17.59 -2.93 9.79
CA ARG A 140 18.85 -2.15 9.58
C ARG A 140 20.06 -2.80 10.22
N ARG A 141 19.87 -3.79 11.08
CA ARG A 141 20.94 -4.45 11.82
C ARG A 141 20.91 -5.95 11.59
N LEU A 142 22.08 -6.51 11.30
CA LEU A 142 22.32 -7.93 11.18
C LEU A 142 23.15 -8.41 12.38
N THR A 143 22.79 -9.56 12.92
CA THR A 143 23.54 -10.16 14.02
C THR A 143 24.68 -11.00 13.45
N CYS A 144 25.91 -10.79 13.92
CA CYS A 144 27.04 -11.62 13.54
C CYS A 144 26.87 -13.04 14.11
N GLU A 145 26.89 -14.06 13.26
CA GLU A 145 26.79 -15.47 13.69
C GLU A 145 27.94 -15.91 14.61
N HIS A 146 29.08 -15.22 14.57
CA HIS A 146 30.26 -15.58 15.36
C HIS A 146 30.25 -14.99 16.77
N CYS A 147 30.02 -13.68 16.91
CA CYS A 147 30.12 -12.98 18.20
C CYS A 147 28.80 -12.37 18.67
N ARG A 148 27.73 -12.50 17.88
CA ARG A 148 26.38 -11.96 18.14
C ARG A 148 26.30 -10.44 18.25
N THR A 149 27.34 -9.71 17.84
CA THR A 149 27.30 -8.25 17.71
C THR A 149 26.33 -7.84 16.62
N ALA A 150 25.52 -6.81 16.87
CA ALA A 150 24.70 -6.18 15.86
C ALA A 150 25.55 -5.27 14.95
N ASN A 151 25.47 -5.47 13.64
CA ASN A 151 26.19 -4.71 12.63
C ASN A 151 25.20 -4.01 11.70
N PRO A 152 25.55 -2.87 11.10
CA PRO A 152 24.71 -2.27 10.07
C PRO A 152 24.65 -3.14 8.80
N VAL A 153 23.51 -3.12 8.13
CA VAL A 153 23.33 -3.74 6.79
C VAL A 153 24.23 -3.05 5.77
N GLY A 154 24.84 -3.86 4.90
CA GLY A 154 25.80 -3.42 3.88
C GLY A 154 27.28 -3.59 4.25
N GLU A 155 27.61 -3.79 5.53
CA GLU A 155 29.00 -4.02 5.94
C GLU A 155 29.51 -5.41 5.53
N ALA A 156 30.75 -5.45 5.00
CA ALA A 156 31.36 -6.72 4.58
C ALA A 156 31.80 -7.57 5.77
N SER A 157 32.22 -6.93 6.87
CA SER A 157 32.83 -7.58 8.03
C SER A 157 32.26 -7.05 9.34
N CYS A 158 32.26 -7.89 10.38
CA CYS A 158 31.76 -7.53 11.69
C CYS A 158 32.62 -6.44 12.34
N ILE A 159 31.98 -5.38 12.85
CA ILE A 159 32.62 -4.25 13.53
C ILE A 159 33.35 -4.65 14.81
N ALA A 160 33.01 -5.80 15.41
CA ALA A 160 33.60 -6.27 16.68
C ALA A 160 34.63 -7.38 16.48
N CYS A 161 34.35 -8.39 15.65
CA CYS A 161 35.21 -9.57 15.52
C CYS A 161 35.86 -9.74 14.13
N GLY A 162 35.52 -8.90 13.16
CA GLY A 162 36.05 -8.96 11.79
C GLY A 162 35.51 -10.10 10.91
N ALA A 163 34.62 -10.95 11.44
CA ALA A 163 34.06 -12.06 10.67
C ALA A 163 33.21 -11.59 9.48
N PRO A 164 33.17 -12.34 8.36
CA PRO A 164 32.39 -11.95 7.19
C PRO A 164 30.89 -11.95 7.50
N LEU A 165 30.18 -10.97 6.95
CA LEU A 165 28.74 -10.80 7.16
C LEU A 165 27.88 -11.18 5.95
N GLY A 166 28.50 -11.62 4.84
CA GLY A 166 27.83 -11.81 3.55
C GLY A 166 26.61 -12.74 3.61
N ASP A 167 26.66 -13.81 4.37
CA ASP A 167 25.55 -14.77 4.49
C ASP A 167 24.37 -14.21 5.28
N ALA A 168 24.61 -13.24 6.17
CA ALA A 168 23.59 -12.56 6.96
C ALA A 168 23.02 -11.31 6.27
N GLN A 169 23.57 -10.91 5.11
CA GLN A 169 23.08 -9.74 4.38
C GLN A 169 21.69 -10.03 3.76
N PRO A 170 20.73 -9.10 3.89
CA PRO A 170 19.42 -9.23 3.26
C PRO A 170 19.53 -9.24 1.74
N ARG A 171 18.67 -10.02 1.08
CA ARG A 171 18.57 -10.10 -0.38
C ARG A 171 17.19 -9.65 -0.82
N THR A 172 17.09 -9.02 -1.99
CA THR A 172 15.81 -8.58 -2.54
C THR A 172 15.33 -9.58 -3.58
N CYS A 173 14.09 -10.04 -3.46
CA CYS A 173 13.45 -10.88 -4.47
C CYS A 173 13.34 -10.12 -5.79
N LEU A 174 13.98 -10.61 -6.85
CA LEU A 174 13.97 -9.97 -8.17
C LEU A 174 12.58 -9.96 -8.82
N SER A 175 11.67 -10.82 -8.38
CA SER A 175 10.32 -10.91 -8.96
C SER A 175 9.31 -9.95 -8.37
N CYS A 176 9.41 -9.62 -7.07
CA CYS A 176 8.40 -8.79 -6.39
C CYS A 176 8.99 -7.73 -5.45
N GLY A 177 10.31 -7.67 -5.29
CA GLY A 177 10.99 -6.70 -4.44
C GLY A 177 10.94 -6.98 -2.94
N TYR A 178 10.36 -8.11 -2.51
CA TYR A 178 10.33 -8.47 -1.09
C TYR A 178 11.75 -8.75 -0.57
N VAL A 179 12.10 -8.15 0.56
CA VAL A 179 13.42 -8.35 1.18
C VAL A 179 13.40 -9.59 2.06
N VAL A 180 14.34 -10.49 1.82
CA VAL A 180 14.50 -11.77 2.49
C VAL A 180 15.74 -11.71 3.36
N THR A 181 15.56 -12.07 4.63
CA THR A 181 16.61 -12.05 5.65
C THR A 181 16.86 -13.47 6.12
N GLY A 182 17.52 -14.26 5.28
CA GLY A 182 17.73 -15.67 5.52
C GLY A 182 18.14 -16.43 4.27
N ALA A 183 18.15 -17.76 4.42
CA ALA A 183 18.53 -18.71 3.37
C ALA A 183 17.30 -19.34 2.68
N GLU A 184 16.15 -18.68 2.70
CA GLU A 184 14.96 -19.15 1.98
C GLU A 184 15.26 -19.29 0.48
N LYS A 185 14.76 -20.36 -0.14
CA LYS A 185 14.88 -20.58 -1.60
C LYS A 185 13.75 -19.90 -2.38
N ASN A 186 12.59 -19.77 -1.75
CA ASN A 186 11.39 -19.21 -2.35
C ASN A 186 10.98 -17.96 -1.56
N CYS A 187 10.59 -16.92 -2.28
CA CYS A 187 10.12 -15.68 -1.69
C CYS A 187 8.86 -15.94 -0.84
N PRO A 188 8.84 -15.60 0.46
CA PRO A 188 7.67 -15.84 1.29
C PRO A 188 6.45 -15.04 0.84
N ASN A 189 6.66 -13.91 0.13
CA ASN A 189 5.61 -13.06 -0.42
C ASN A 189 5.03 -13.61 -1.75
N CYS A 190 5.84 -13.73 -2.81
CA CYS A 190 5.33 -14.11 -4.15
C CYS A 190 5.50 -15.58 -4.52
N LYS A 191 6.11 -16.38 -3.63
CA LYS A 191 6.39 -17.82 -3.80
C LYS A 191 7.31 -18.19 -4.99
N LYS A 192 7.80 -17.22 -5.76
CA LYS A 192 8.82 -17.43 -6.80
C LYS A 192 10.20 -17.66 -6.18
N VAL A 193 11.09 -18.27 -6.96
CA VAL A 193 12.50 -18.51 -6.58
C VAL A 193 13.22 -17.17 -6.38
N LEU A 194 14.07 -17.10 -5.35
CA LEU A 194 14.85 -15.92 -4.96
C LEU A 194 16.12 -15.73 -5.80
#